data_AF-A0A9W7MM50-F1
#
_entry.id   AF-A0A9W7MM50-F1
#
_cell.length_a   1.000
_cell.length_b   1.000
_cell.length_c   1.000
_cell.angle_alpha   90.00
_cell.angle_beta   90.00
_cell.angle_gamma   90.00
#
_symmetry.space_group_name_H-M   'P 1'
#
loop_
_entity.id
_entity.type
_entity.pdbx_description
1 polymer ?
#
loop_
_entity_poly.entity_id
_entity_poly.type
_entity_poly.pdbx_seq_one_letter_code
_entity_poly.pdbx_strand_id
1 'polypeptide(L)'
;MGFGHKWRRWIFLCISTAKISVLINGKPTKMFPIGRGLRQGCPLSPFLFNIFGEALSVLLRKATNENIIKGVEVGRNGMKISHLQFADDLIIFAKADLENVKCIKRVLRLFEIASGLCLNMKKTTLYGVNVDLQCVEC
;
A
#
# COMPACT_ATOMS: atom_id res chain seq x y z
N MET A 1 -11.29 5.87 -10.85
CA MET A 1 -11.55 6.61 -9.60
C MET A 1 -12.37 7.90 -9.76
N GLY A 2 -12.66 8.42 -10.97
CA GLY A 2 -13.72 9.43 -11.15
C GLY A 2 -13.47 10.84 -10.57
N PHE A 3 -12.25 11.16 -10.13
CA PHE A 3 -11.95 12.45 -9.50
C PHE A 3 -11.97 13.62 -10.50
N GLY A 4 -12.93 14.54 -10.34
CA GLY A 4 -13.09 15.73 -11.18
C GLY A 4 -11.91 16.71 -11.11
N HIS A 5 -11.79 17.60 -12.11
CA HIS A 5 -10.69 18.57 -12.20
C HIS A 5 -10.59 19.49 -10.96
N LYS A 6 -11.73 19.96 -10.44
CA LYS A 6 -11.79 20.83 -9.26
C LYS A 6 -11.19 20.17 -8.02
N TRP A 7 -11.58 18.92 -7.75
CA TRP A 7 -11.07 18.14 -6.63
C TRP A 7 -9.56 17.92 -6.77
N ARG A 8 -9.10 17.48 -7.95
CA ARG A 8 -7.66 17.26 -8.21
C ARG A 8 -6.85 18.53 -7.97
N ARG A 9 -7.36 19.69 -8.39
CA ARG A 9 -6.73 20.99 -8.16
C ARG A 9 -6.66 21.36 -6.68
N TRP A 10 -7.72 21.12 -5.91
CA TRP A 10 -7.69 21.36 -4.46
C TRP A 10 -6.69 20.48 -3.74
N ILE A 11 -6.67 19.18 -4.03
CA ILE A 11 -5.67 18.27 -3.45
C ILE A 11 -4.25 18.71 -3.81
N PHE A 12 -4.02 19.04 -5.09
CA PHE A 12 -2.72 19.55 -5.54
C PHE A 12 -2.29 20.80 -4.76
N LEU A 13 -3.19 21.75 -4.52
CA LEU A 13 -2.90 22.94 -3.72
C LEU A 13 -2.58 22.57 -2.26
N CYS A 14 -3.35 21.67 -1.64
CA CYS A 14 -3.12 21.22 -0.27
C CYS A 14 -1.74 20.57 -0.08
N ILE A 15 -1.25 19.81 -1.06
CA ILE A 15 0.04 19.10 -0.96
C ILE A 15 1.24 19.97 -1.40
N SER A 16 1.08 20.84 -2.40
CA SER A 16 2.20 21.60 -2.99
C SER A 16 2.55 22.89 -2.24
N THR A 17 1.59 23.47 -1.52
CA THR A 17 1.79 24.76 -0.82
C THR A 17 2.18 24.60 0.65
N ALA A 18 2.15 23.37 1.17
CA ALA A 18 2.39 23.08 2.57
C ALA A 18 3.85 23.39 2.97
N LYS A 19 3.99 24.08 4.10
CA LYS A 19 5.27 24.37 4.76
C LYS A 19 5.22 23.94 6.22
N ILE A 20 6.35 23.47 6.74
CA ILE A 20 6.48 23.03 8.13
C ILE A 20 7.65 23.76 8.81
N SER A 21 7.60 23.83 10.13
CA SER A 21 8.73 24.15 10.99
C SER A 21 8.86 23.05 12.04
N VAL A 22 10.06 22.90 12.60
CA VAL A 22 10.33 21.93 13.67
C VAL A 22 10.51 22.72 14.96
N LEU A 23 9.91 22.25 16.05
CA LEU A 23 10.13 22.82 17.38
C LEU A 23 11.40 22.22 17.98
N ILE A 24 12.37 23.07 18.30
CA ILE A 24 13.61 22.69 19.00
C ILE A 24 13.61 23.43 20.33
N ASN A 25 13.54 22.68 21.44
CA ASN A 25 13.46 23.23 22.80
C ASN A 25 12.32 24.27 22.96
N GLY A 26 11.15 23.97 22.38
CA GLY A 26 9.97 24.84 22.42
C GLY A 26 10.03 26.04 21.48
N LYS A 27 11.12 26.24 20.72
CA LYS A 27 11.24 27.34 19.74
C LYS A 27 11.13 26.82 18.31
N PRO A 28 10.31 27.44 17.45
CA PRO A 28 10.14 26.99 16.07
C PRO A 28 11.36 27.37 15.21
N THR A 29 11.77 26.47 14.32
CA THR A 29 12.73 26.77 13.25
C THR A 29 12.11 27.61 12.14
N LYS A 30 12.94 28.09 11.20
CA LYS A 30 12.44 28.70 9.95
C LYS A 30 11.59 27.68 9.18
N MET A 31 10.48 28.15 8.62
CA MET A 31 9.63 27.28 7.80
C MET A 31 10.32 26.86 6.50
N PHE A 32 10.08 25.61 6.10
CA PHE A 32 10.57 25.03 4.85
C PHE A 32 9.47 24.22 4.15
N PRO A 33 9.52 24.08 2.81
CA PRO A 33 8.53 23.31 2.06
C PRO A 33 8.62 21.81 2.37
N ILE A 34 7.48 21.12 2.34
CA ILE A 34 7.45 19.66 2.49
C ILE A 34 7.81 19.01 1.15
N GLY A 35 8.85 18.16 1.14
CA GLY A 35 9.23 17.39 -0.05
C GLY A 35 8.46 16.08 -0.21
N ARG A 36 8.16 15.39 0.90
CA ARG A 36 7.41 14.12 0.94
C ARG A 36 6.59 14.02 2.22
N GLY A 37 5.51 13.24 2.17
CA GLY A 37 4.67 12.93 3.31
C GLY A 37 3.47 13.88 3.45
N LEU A 38 2.50 13.45 4.22
CA LEU A 38 1.31 14.21 4.58
C LEU A 38 1.38 14.58 6.07
N ARG A 39 0.76 15.70 6.43
CA ARG A 39 0.75 16.16 7.82
C ARG A 39 -0.03 15.18 8.69
N GLN A 40 0.63 14.54 9.65
CA GLN A 40 -0.05 13.74 10.67
C GLN A 40 -1.04 14.61 11.47
N GLY A 41 -2.20 14.05 11.78
CA GLY A 41 -3.31 14.78 12.40
C GLY A 41 -4.10 15.68 11.44
N CYS A 42 -3.73 15.77 10.16
CA CYS A 42 -4.57 16.43 9.16
C CYS A 42 -5.72 15.50 8.75
N PRO A 43 -6.99 15.94 8.86
CA PRO A 43 -8.16 15.12 8.53
C PRO A 43 -8.18 14.57 7.10
N LEU A 44 -7.49 15.23 6.16
CA LEU A 44 -7.42 14.81 4.76
C LEU A 44 -6.41 13.66 4.53
N SER A 45 -5.43 13.50 5.42
CA SER A 45 -4.32 12.56 5.19
C SER A 45 -4.75 11.10 5.14
N PRO A 46 -5.64 10.61 6.03
CA PRO A 46 -6.15 9.24 5.94
C PRO A 46 -6.88 8.96 4.62
N PHE A 47 -7.64 9.93 4.10
CA PHE A 47 -8.35 9.77 2.83
C PHE A 47 -7.38 9.65 1.66
N LEU A 48 -6.35 10.50 1.62
CA LEU A 48 -5.31 10.43 0.59
C LEU A 48 -4.54 9.12 0.67
N PHE A 49 -4.27 8.61 1.88
CA PHE A 49 -3.62 7.32 2.06
C PHE A 49 -4.46 6.17 1.49
N ASN A 50 -5.78 6.17 1.72
CA ASN A 50 -6.68 5.16 1.16
C ASN A 50 -6.70 5.15 -0.37
N ILE A 51 -6.46 6.28 -1.05
CA ILE A 51 -6.36 6.31 -2.51
C ILE A 51 -5.15 5.51 -3.00
N PHE A 52 -4.01 5.60 -2.32
CA PHE A 52 -2.83 4.79 -2.65
C PHE A 52 -3.08 3.31 -2.33
N GLY A 53 -3.74 3.03 -1.20
CA GLY A 53 -4.15 1.67 -0.83
C GLY A 53 -5.05 1.02 -1.90
N GLU A 54 -6.07 1.75 -2.37
CA GLU A 54 -6.95 1.27 -3.43
C GLU A 54 -6.22 1.07 -4.75
N ALA A 55 -5.22 1.89 -5.09
CA ALA A 55 -4.40 1.67 -6.27
C ALA A 55 -3.63 0.34 -6.19
N LEU A 56 -3.04 0.01 -5.03
CA LEU A 56 -2.43 -1.31 -4.81
C LEU A 56 -3.47 -2.44 -4.88
N SER A 57 -4.63 -2.24 -4.28
CA SER A 57 -5.73 -3.20 -4.31
C SER A 57 -6.20 -3.49 -5.73
N VAL A 58 -6.31 -2.47 -6.59
CA VAL A 58 -6.59 -2.64 -8.03
C VAL A 58 -5.51 -3.47 -8.72
N LEU A 59 -4.23 -3.22 -8.46
CA LEU A 59 -3.13 -3.99 -9.05
C LEU A 59 -3.18 -5.46 -8.62
N LEU A 60 -3.41 -5.74 -7.34
CA LEU A 60 -3.52 -7.11 -6.82
C LEU A 60 -4.75 -7.82 -7.40
N ARG A 61 -5.92 -7.17 -7.44
CA ARG A 61 -7.12 -7.75 -8.07
C ARG A 61 -6.90 -8.04 -9.55
N LYS A 62 -6.24 -7.13 -10.28
CA LYS A 62 -5.92 -7.35 -11.69
C LYS A 62 -5.02 -8.57 -11.87
N ALA A 63 -3.93 -8.66 -11.10
CA ALA A 63 -3.02 -9.80 -11.15
C ALA A 63 -3.72 -11.12 -10.78
N THR A 64 -4.68 -11.10 -9.85
CA THR A 64 -5.50 -12.27 -9.52
C THR A 64 -6.46 -12.66 -10.64
N ASN A 65 -7.15 -11.68 -11.25
CA ASN A 65 -8.08 -11.92 -12.35
C ASN A 65 -7.37 -12.45 -13.60
N GLU A 66 -6.12 -12.04 -13.83
CA GLU A 66 -5.27 -12.53 -14.91
C GLU A 66 -4.55 -13.86 -14.58
N ASN A 67 -4.87 -14.49 -13.44
CA ASN A 67 -4.25 -15.72 -12.93
C ASN A 67 -2.72 -15.64 -12.72
N ILE A 68 -2.15 -14.43 -12.65
CA ILE A 68 -0.74 -14.19 -12.33
C ILE A 68 -0.47 -14.49 -10.85
N ILE A 69 -1.42 -14.13 -9.98
CA ILE A 69 -1.43 -14.47 -8.56
C ILE A 69 -2.67 -15.32 -8.27
N LYS A 70 -2.46 -16.53 -7.75
CA LYS A 70 -3.53 -17.43 -7.34
C LYS A 70 -3.88 -17.11 -5.88
N GLY A 71 -4.95 -16.34 -5.69
CA GLY A 71 -5.51 -16.06 -4.36
C GLY A 71 -6.06 -17.32 -3.66
N VAL A 72 -6.79 -17.11 -2.57
CA VAL A 72 -7.47 -18.19 -1.83
C VAL A 72 -8.98 -18.09 -2.00
N GLU A 73 -9.65 -19.24 -2.01
CA GLU A 73 -11.11 -19.32 -1.98
C GLU A 73 -11.59 -19.56 -0.56
N VAL A 74 -12.54 -18.75 -0.10
CA VAL A 74 -13.05 -18.81 1.26
C VAL A 74 -14.57 -18.96 1.27
N GLY A 75 -15.05 -19.83 2.16
CA GLY A 75 -16.47 -20.07 2.38
C GLY A 75 -17.12 -20.96 1.32
N ARG A 76 -18.38 -21.34 1.56
CA ARG A 76 -19.14 -22.25 0.70
C ARG A 76 -19.42 -21.69 -0.70
N ASN A 77 -19.36 -20.37 -0.86
CA ASN A 77 -19.65 -19.67 -2.11
C ASN A 77 -18.39 -19.48 -2.98
N GLY A 78 -17.21 -19.95 -2.55
CA GLY A 78 -15.98 -19.83 -3.32
C GLY A 78 -15.50 -18.39 -3.51
N MET A 79 -15.65 -17.54 -2.49
CA MET A 79 -15.23 -16.14 -2.60
C MET A 79 -13.71 -16.06 -2.73
N LYS A 80 -13.22 -15.53 -3.86
CA LYS A 80 -11.80 -15.34 -4.10
C LYS A 80 -11.28 -14.11 -3.36
N ILE A 81 -10.35 -14.33 -2.45
CA ILE A 81 -9.65 -13.30 -1.69
C ILE A 81 -8.18 -13.33 -2.08
N SER A 82 -7.60 -12.18 -2.42
CA SER A 82 -6.16 -12.05 -2.67
C SER A 82 -5.44 -11.20 -1.63
N HIS A 83 -6.15 -10.31 -0.93
CA HIS A 83 -5.56 -9.46 0.09
C HIS A 83 -6.62 -8.88 1.03
N LEU A 84 -6.17 -8.45 2.21
CA LEU A 84 -6.87 -7.59 3.15
C LEU A 84 -5.98 -6.38 3.43
N GLN A 85 -6.57 -5.20 3.45
CA GLN A 85 -5.85 -3.95 3.67
C GLN A 85 -6.59 -3.09 4.69
N PHE A 86 -5.85 -2.57 5.66
CA PHE A 86 -6.34 -1.61 6.64
C PHE A 86 -5.26 -0.58 6.94
N ALA A 87 -5.49 0.68 6.55
CA ALA A 87 -4.44 1.70 6.55
C ALA A 87 -3.15 1.14 5.90
N ASP A 88 -2.00 1.26 6.57
CA ASP A 88 -0.71 0.77 6.10
C ASP A 88 -0.48 -0.73 6.28
N ASP A 89 -1.36 -1.43 6.99
CA ASP A 89 -1.29 -2.88 7.14
C ASP A 89 -1.89 -3.60 5.93
N LEU A 90 -1.13 -4.53 5.37
CA LEU A 90 -1.48 -5.33 4.21
C LEU A 90 -1.20 -6.81 4.48
N ILE A 91 -2.22 -7.64 4.28
CA ILE A 91 -2.09 -9.10 4.26
C ILE A 91 -2.40 -9.56 2.84
N ILE A 92 -1.52 -10.35 2.25
CA ILE A 92 -1.72 -10.93 0.92
C ILE A 92 -1.89 -12.44 1.08
N PHE A 93 -2.93 -12.98 0.45
CA PHE A 93 -3.22 -14.41 0.42
C PHE A 93 -2.92 -14.96 -0.97
N ALA A 94 -2.15 -16.02 -1.03
CA ALA A 94 -1.91 -16.74 -2.26
C ALA A 94 -1.64 -18.23 -2.00
N LYS A 95 -1.76 -19.03 -3.05
CA LYS A 95 -1.30 -20.42 -3.05
C LYS A 95 0.17 -20.49 -2.65
N ALA A 96 0.50 -21.45 -1.80
CA ALA A 96 1.86 -21.67 -1.32
C ALA A 96 2.74 -22.29 -2.41
N ASP A 97 3.21 -21.46 -3.33
CA ASP A 97 4.23 -21.81 -4.29
C ASP A 97 5.16 -20.61 -4.56
N LEU A 98 6.41 -20.92 -4.93
CA LEU A 98 7.46 -19.92 -5.11
C LEU A 98 7.13 -18.94 -6.24
N GLU A 99 6.40 -19.38 -7.27
CA GLU A 99 6.04 -18.51 -8.40
C GLU A 99 5.04 -17.43 -7.97
N ASN A 100 4.04 -17.78 -7.14
CA ASN A 100 3.15 -16.82 -6.53
C ASN A 100 3.90 -15.76 -5.71
N VAL A 101 4.85 -16.19 -4.87
CA VAL A 101 5.67 -15.26 -4.07
C VAL A 101 6.46 -14.30 -4.96
N LYS A 102 7.07 -14.81 -6.04
CA LYS A 102 7.77 -13.98 -7.04
C LYS A 102 6.84 -12.99 -7.73
N CYS A 103 5.65 -13.43 -8.14
CA CYS A 103 4.64 -12.58 -8.77
C CYS A 103 4.16 -11.47 -7.83
N ILE A 104 3.87 -11.80 -6.57
CA ILE A 104 3.52 -10.81 -5.53
C ILE A 104 4.63 -9.77 -5.39
N LYS A 105 5.88 -10.21 -5.27
CA LYS A 105 7.04 -9.30 -5.16
C LYS A 105 7.17 -8.38 -6.37
N ARG A 106 6.88 -8.87 -7.59
CA ARG A 106 6.88 -8.04 -8.81
C ARG A 106 5.76 -6.98 -8.78
N VAL A 107 4.54 -7.36 -8.42
CA VAL A 107 3.40 -6.42 -8.31
C VAL A 107 3.68 -5.34 -7.27
N LEU A 108 4.18 -5.76 -6.11
CA LEU A 108 4.60 -4.85 -5.04
C LEU A 108 5.70 -3.89 -5.50
N ARG A 109 6.72 -4.40 -6.22
CA ARG A 109 7.79 -3.55 -6.76
C ARG A 109 7.28 -2.54 -7.78
N LEU A 110 6.36 -2.95 -8.65
CA LEU A 110 5.71 -2.05 -9.60
C LEU A 110 4.97 -0.93 -8.87
N PHE A 111 4.23 -1.27 -7.81
CA PHE A 111 3.55 -0.29 -6.97
C PHE A 111 4.52 0.68 -6.30
N GLU A 112 5.63 0.21 -5.73
CA GLU A 112 6.66 1.08 -5.14
C GLU A 112 7.20 2.10 -6.14
N ILE A 113 7.55 1.65 -7.35
CA ILE A 113 8.09 2.52 -8.41
C ILE A 113 7.04 3.55 -8.84
N ALA A 114 5.78 3.15 -8.98
CA ALA A 114 4.71 4.03 -9.43
C ALA A 114 4.27 5.05 -8.36
N SER A 115 4.24 4.65 -7.09
CA SER A 115 3.73 5.48 -5.98
C SER A 115 4.82 6.27 -5.25
N GLY A 116 6.08 5.81 -5.31
CA GLY A 116 7.16 6.30 -4.46
C GLY A 116 7.08 5.86 -3.00
N LEU A 117 6.12 4.99 -2.65
CA LEU A 117 6.07 4.31 -1.36
C LEU A 117 7.07 3.15 -1.32
N CYS A 118 7.50 2.78 -0.12
CA CYS A 118 8.43 1.68 0.10
C CYS A 118 7.84 0.68 1.09
N LEU A 119 8.00 -0.60 0.80
CA LEU A 119 7.71 -1.68 1.73
C LEU A 119 8.72 -1.70 2.86
N ASN A 120 8.21 -1.91 4.07
CA ASN A 120 9.06 -2.13 5.21
C ASN A 120 9.46 -3.60 5.30
N MET A 121 10.54 -3.98 4.60
CA MET A 121 11.04 -5.36 4.60
C MET A 121 11.37 -5.91 5.99
N LYS A 122 11.64 -5.06 6.99
CA LYS A 122 11.88 -5.50 8.38
C LYS A 122 10.59 -5.91 9.09
N LYS A 123 9.44 -5.43 8.63
CA LYS A 123 8.11 -5.75 9.16
C LYS A 123 7.34 -6.74 8.29
N THR A 124 7.75 -6.92 7.04
CA THR A 124 7.15 -7.90 6.13
C THR A 124 7.58 -9.31 6.52
N THR A 125 6.61 -10.19 6.75
CA THR A 125 6.83 -11.59 7.11
C THR A 125 6.00 -12.49 6.22
N LEU A 126 6.55 -13.65 5.85
CA LEU A 126 5.83 -14.69 5.12
C LEU A 126 5.39 -15.78 6.10
N TYR A 127 4.12 -16.18 6.02
CA TYR A 127 3.59 -17.27 6.83
C TYR A 127 3.05 -18.37 5.92
N GLY A 128 3.47 -19.61 6.19
CA GLY A 128 2.92 -20.80 5.59
C GLY A 128 1.76 -21.35 6.41
N VAL A 129 0.66 -21.70 5.76
CA VAL A 129 -0.48 -22.38 6.40
C VAL A 129 -0.64 -23.74 5.76
N ASN A 130 -0.50 -24.80 6.55
CA ASN A 130 -0.58 -26.19 6.07
C ASN A 130 0.44 -26.49 4.94
N VAL A 131 1.68 -26.05 5.13
CA VAL A 131 2.80 -26.29 4.22
C VAL A 131 3.96 -26.89 5.00
N ASP A 132 4.80 -27.66 4.32
CA ASP A 132 6.03 -28.16 4.93
C ASP A 132 6.93 -26.99 5.33
N LEU A 133 7.55 -27.09 6.51
CA LEU A 133 8.38 -26.02 7.09
C LEU A 133 9.50 -25.56 6.16
N GLN A 134 10.01 -26.46 5.31
CA GLN A 134 11.03 -26.16 4.29
C GLN A 134 10.57 -25.14 3.23
N CYS A 135 9.27 -24.90 3.08
CA CYS A 135 8.72 -23.97 2.09
C CYS A 135 8.66 -22.52 2.58
N VAL A 136 8.88 -22.25 3.87
CA VAL A 136 8.71 -20.92 4.48
C VAL A 136 10.04 -20.23 4.80
N GLU A 137 11.15 -20.97 4.76
CA GLU A 137 12.50 -20.42 4.90
C GLU A 137 12.93 -19.79 3.57
N CYS A 138 12.79 -18.47 3.47
CA CYS A 138 13.32 -17.63 2.40
C CYS A 138 14.06 -16.43 3.00
#